data_AF-A0AAV4HM95-F1
#
_entry.id   AF-A0AAV4HM95-F1
#
_cell.length_a   1.000
_cell.length_b   1.000
_cell.length_c   1.000
_cell.angle_alpha   90.00
_cell.angle_beta   90.00
_cell.angle_gamma   90.00
#
_symmetry.space_group_name_H-M   'P 1'
#
loop_
_entity.id
_entity.type
_entity.pdbx_description
1 polymer ?
#
loop_
_entity_poly.entity_id
_entity_poly.type
_entity_poly.pdbx_seq_one_letter_code
_entity_poly.pdbx_strand_id
1 'polypeptide(L)'
;MAGVGERLLQQLKKRKLRFAGHIMRGSSGPLLQLSLEEKIEGKRGQGRPRRNWVDDVKGWSGSTSYGDTKRKAEDIEEWRDMVANLRTAEGT
;
A
#
# COMPACT_ATOMS: atom_id res chain seq x y z
N MET A 1 3.70 -11.65 23.88
CA MET A 1 4.69 -12.12 22.89
C MET A 1 3.95 -12.39 21.59
N ALA A 2 4.18 -11.60 20.53
CA ALA A 2 3.53 -11.80 19.24
C ALA A 2 3.83 -13.21 18.68
N GLY A 3 2.79 -13.94 18.25
CA GLY A 3 2.92 -15.27 17.67
C GLY A 3 3.70 -15.25 16.34
N VAL A 4 4.18 -16.41 15.88
CA VAL A 4 4.92 -16.53 14.61
C VAL A 4 4.11 -15.96 13.43
N GLY A 5 2.81 -16.26 13.37
CA GLY A 5 1.92 -15.75 12.33
C GLY A 5 1.79 -14.23 12.32
N GLU A 6 1.72 -13.60 13.49
CA GLU A 6 1.63 -12.14 13.59
C GLU A 6 2.91 -11.47 13.06
N ARG A 7 4.08 -12.01 13.41
CA ARG A 7 5.37 -11.52 12.90
C ARG A 7 5.45 -11.64 11.38
N LEU A 8 4.99 -12.75 10.81
CA LEU A 8 4.97 -12.94 9.35
C LEU A 8 4.03 -11.94 8.66
N LEU A 9 2.84 -11.72 9.22
CA LEU A 9 1.90 -10.72 8.70
C LEU A 9 2.49 -9.31 8.73
N GLN A 10 3.16 -8.93 9.81
CA GLN A 10 3.86 -7.64 9.90
C GLN A 10 4.94 -7.50 8.81
N GLN A 11 5.76 -8.53 8.62
CA GLN A 11 6.79 -8.52 7.57
C GLN A 11 6.18 -8.38 6.17
N LEU A 12 5.07 -9.08 5.90
CA LEU A 12 4.34 -8.97 4.63
C LEU A 12 3.78 -7.55 4.42
N LYS A 13 3.14 -6.96 5.42
CA LYS A 13 2.62 -5.57 5.33
C LYS A 13 3.75 -4.59 5.04
N LYS A 14 4.87 -4.68 5.77
CA LYS A 14 6.05 -3.83 5.55
C LYS A 14 6.63 -3.98 4.14
N ARG A 15 6.75 -5.21 3.62
CA ARG A 15 7.21 -5.46 2.25
C ARG A 15 6.26 -4.86 1.20
N LYS A 16 4.95 -5.03 1.36
CA LYS A 16 3.93 -4.44 0.49
C LYS A 16 4.02 -2.91 0.46
N LEU A 17 4.14 -2.26 1.62
CA LEU A 17 4.26 -0.80 1.68
C LEU A 17 5.58 -0.28 1.08
N ARG A 18 6.71 -0.97 1.29
CA ARG A 18 7.98 -0.60 0.63
C ARG A 18 7.84 -0.64 -0.88
N PHE A 19 7.23 -1.69 -1.40
CA PHE A 19 7.00 -1.84 -2.83
C PHE A 19 6.02 -0.79 -3.36
N ALA A 20 4.93 -0.50 -2.64
CA ALA A 20 4.00 0.56 -3.00
C ALA A 20 4.68 1.93 -3.11
N GLY A 21 5.49 2.32 -2.12
CA GLY A 21 6.24 3.58 -2.19
C GLY A 21 7.24 3.60 -3.35
N HIS A 22 7.89 2.48 -3.65
CA HIS A 22 8.79 2.36 -4.80
C HIS A 22 8.05 2.56 -6.14
N ILE A 23 6.83 2.03 -6.28
CA ILE A 23 6.01 2.25 -7.48
C ILE A 23 5.50 3.70 -7.57
N MET A 24 4.98 4.24 -6.47
CA MET A 24 4.39 5.59 -6.42
C MET A 24 5.39 6.70 -6.74
N ARG A 25 6.67 6.50 -6.40
CA ARG A 25 7.79 7.39 -6.76
C ARG A 25 8.30 7.21 -8.19
N GLY A 26 7.69 6.32 -8.99
CA GLY A 26 8.10 6.02 -10.36
C GLY A 26 9.41 5.22 -10.48
N SER A 27 10.00 4.81 -9.36
CA SER A 27 11.28 4.08 -9.35
C SER A 27 11.19 2.66 -9.93
N SER A 28 9.99 2.12 -10.05
CA SER A 28 9.72 0.80 -10.65
C SER A 28 9.49 0.83 -12.16
N GLY A 29 9.67 2.00 -12.79
CA GLY A 29 9.32 2.24 -14.18
C GLY A 29 7.85 2.63 -14.40
N PRO A 30 7.54 3.19 -15.58
CA PRO A 30 6.25 3.84 -15.84
C PRO A 30 5.08 2.85 -15.84
N LEU A 31 5.27 1.62 -16.32
CA LEU A 31 4.16 0.66 -16.48
C LEU A 31 3.43 0.35 -15.17
N LEU A 32 4.17 0.15 -14.07
CA LEU A 32 3.57 -0.18 -12.78
C LEU A 32 2.86 1.03 -12.16
N GLN A 33 3.42 2.22 -12.35
CA GLN A 33 2.79 3.46 -11.92
C GLN A 33 1.51 3.74 -12.71
N LEU A 34 1.55 3.61 -14.04
CA LEU A 34 0.40 3.76 -14.92
C LEU A 34 -0.68 2.73 -14.57
N SER A 35 -0.32 1.47 -14.32
CA SER A 35 -1.26 0.43 -13.91
C SER A 35 -2.01 0.76 -12.60
N LEU A 36 -1.43 1.59 -11.72
CA LEU A 36 -2.07 2.04 -10.48
C LEU A 36 -2.89 3.32 -10.65
N GLU A 37 -2.42 4.24 -11.49
CA GLU A 37 -2.95 5.60 -11.59
C GLU A 37 -3.95 5.78 -12.74
N GLU A 38 -3.77 5.01 -13.80
CA GLU A 38 -4.64 5.08 -14.97
C GLU A 38 -5.94 4.33 -14.72
N LYS A 39 -7.03 4.94 -15.20
CA LYS A 39 -8.28 4.22 -15.38
C LYS A 39 -8.11 3.29 -16.57
N ILE A 40 -7.86 2.02 -16.28
CA ILE A 40 -8.03 0.96 -17.28
C ILE A 40 -9.51 0.98 -17.70
N GLU A 41 -9.77 1.15 -18.99
CA GLU A 41 -11.13 1.16 -19.53
C GLU A 41 -11.88 -0.12 -19.14
N GLY A 42 -13.10 0.03 -18.64
CA GLY A 42 -13.97 -1.09 -18.26
C GLY A 42 -14.73 -0.87 -16.95
N LYS A 43 -15.81 -1.62 -16.77
CA LYS A 43 -16.56 -1.69 -15.51
C LYS A 43 -15.98 -2.80 -14.64
N ARG A 44 -16.03 -2.64 -13.32
CA ARG A 44 -15.64 -3.70 -12.38
C ARG A 44 -16.53 -4.92 -12.61
N GLY A 45 -15.93 -6.04 -13.03
CA GLY A 45 -16.67 -7.29 -13.24
C GLY A 45 -17.37 -7.78 -11.97
N GLN A 46 -18.51 -8.44 -12.14
CA GLN A 46 -19.24 -9.08 -11.05
C GLN A 46 -18.34 -10.12 -10.38
N GLY A 47 -18.32 -10.13 -9.04
CA GLY A 47 -17.47 -11.02 -8.25
C GLY A 47 -16.06 -10.51 -7.94
N ARG A 48 -15.57 -9.42 -8.58
CA ARG A 48 -14.26 -8.86 -8.22
C ARG A 48 -14.31 -8.30 -6.78
N PRO A 49 -13.46 -8.76 -5.84
CA PRO A 49 -13.49 -8.33 -4.44
C PRO A 49 -13.42 -6.82 -4.33
N ARG A 50 -14.25 -6.19 -3.47
CA ARG A 50 -14.31 -4.73 -3.30
C ARG A 50 -12.99 -4.14 -2.81
N ARG A 51 -12.35 -4.81 -1.85
CA ARG A 51 -11.03 -4.46 -1.30
C ARG A 51 -9.92 -4.93 -2.25
N ASN A 52 -9.04 -4.03 -2.62
CA ASN A 52 -7.86 -4.33 -3.45
C ASN A 52 -6.55 -4.00 -2.70
N TRP A 53 -5.41 -4.25 -3.36
CA TRP A 53 -4.10 -3.98 -2.77
C TRP A 53 -3.87 -2.49 -2.43
N VAL A 54 -4.41 -1.56 -3.22
CA VAL A 54 -4.32 -0.12 -2.93
C VAL A 54 -5.13 0.24 -1.68
N ASP A 55 -6.27 -0.42 -1.45
CA ASP A 55 -7.04 -0.24 -0.22
C ASP A 55 -6.27 -0.69 1.02
N ASP A 56 -5.53 -1.80 0.93
CA ASP A 56 -4.61 -2.23 1.99
C ASP A 56 -3.51 -1.20 2.25
N VAL A 57 -2.87 -0.70 1.19
CA VAL A 57 -1.79 0.29 1.28
C VAL A 57 -2.30 1.57 1.95
N LYS A 58 -3.45 2.11 1.51
CA LYS A 58 -4.10 3.28 2.14
C LYS A 58 -4.38 3.05 3.62
N GLY A 59 -5.00 1.92 3.95
CA GLY A 59 -5.37 1.59 5.33
C GLY A 59 -4.15 1.47 6.23
N TRP A 60 -3.08 0.81 5.78
CA TRP A 60 -1.87 0.64 6.57
C TRP A 60 -1.00 1.91 6.63
N SER A 61 -1.11 2.81 5.65
CA SER A 61 -0.43 4.12 5.67
C SER A 61 -1.23 5.20 6.41
N GLY A 62 -2.36 4.87 7.02
CA GLY A 62 -3.23 5.83 7.69
C GLY A 62 -3.77 6.91 6.74
N SER A 63 -4.02 6.55 5.48
CA SER A 63 -4.50 7.47 4.43
C SER A 63 -5.94 7.17 4.05
N THR A 64 -6.71 8.22 3.78
CA THR A 64 -8.11 8.11 3.35
C THR A 64 -8.27 8.05 1.83
N SER A 65 -7.26 8.51 1.08
CA SER A 65 -7.28 8.57 -0.39
C SER A 65 -5.96 8.14 -1.00
N TYR A 66 -5.98 7.71 -2.28
CA TYR A 66 -4.76 7.39 -3.01
C TYR A 66 -3.82 8.59 -3.15
N GLY A 67 -4.36 9.78 -3.40
CA GLY A 67 -3.56 11.00 -3.52
C GLY A 67 -2.81 11.35 -2.24
N ASP A 68 -3.44 11.18 -1.07
CA ASP A 68 -2.76 11.34 0.23
C ASP A 68 -1.63 10.30 0.39
N THR A 69 -1.92 9.03 0.07
CA THR A 69 -0.90 7.97 0.12
C THR A 69 0.27 8.24 -0.79
N LYS A 70 0.02 8.71 -2.02
CA LYS A 70 1.08 9.04 -2.99
C LYS A 70 1.96 10.17 -2.47
N ARG A 71 1.37 11.24 -1.94
CA ARG A 71 2.12 12.37 -1.35
C ARG A 71 3.02 11.92 -0.19
N LYS A 72 2.49 11.09 0.72
CA LYS A 72 3.29 10.47 1.80
C LYS A 72 4.40 9.57 1.26
N ALA A 73 4.17 8.91 0.13
CA ALA A 73 5.17 8.05 -0.49
C ALA A 73 6.27 8.83 -1.23
N GLU A 74 5.99 10.06 -1.67
CA GLU A 74 6.98 10.96 -2.28
C GLU A 74 8.03 11.41 -1.26
N ASP A 75 7.63 11.64 0.00
CA ASP A 75 8.57 11.80 1.12
C ASP A 75 9.12 10.43 1.55
N ILE A 76 10.37 10.15 1.17
CA ILE A 76 11.00 8.85 1.44
C ILE A 76 11.27 8.63 2.93
N GLU A 77 11.56 9.69 3.69
CA GLU A 77 11.88 9.58 5.12
C GLU A 77 10.60 9.31 5.89
N GLU A 78 9.56 10.11 5.64
CA GLU A 78 8.23 9.91 6.23
C GLU A 78 7.70 8.50 5.91
N TRP A 79 7.81 8.06 4.64
CA TRP A 79 7.35 6.74 4.24
C TRP A 79 8.12 5.61 4.93
N ARG A 80 9.45 5.72 5.04
CA ARG A 80 10.28 4.69 5.68
C ARG A 80 10.00 4.59 7.16
N ASP A 81 9.82 5.72 7.83
CA ASP A 81 9.51 5.78 9.25
C ASP A 81 8.12 5.22 9.55
N MET A 82 7.12 5.57 8.75
CA MET A 82 5.78 4.99 8.84
C MET A 82 5.82 3.46 8.68
N VAL A 83 6.56 2.96 7.68
CA VAL A 83 6.69 1.51 7.45
C VAL A 83 7.45 0.82 8.59
N ALA A 84 8.50 1.44 9.13
CA ALA A 84 9.25 0.90 10.25
C ALA A 84 8.38 0.75 11.50
N ASN A 85 7.54 1.77 11.74
CA ASN A 85 6.67 1.89 12.91
C ASN A 85 5.26 1.28 12.74
N LEU A 86 4.99 0.60 11.62
CA LEU A 86 3.71 -0.06 11.37
C LEU A 86 3.38 -1.07 12.49
N ARG A 87 2.46 -0.70 13.38
CA ARG A 87 1.91 -1.56 14.44
C ARG A 87 0.80 -2.46 13.88
N THR A 88 0.59 -3.63 14.48
CA THR A 88 -0.56 -4.50 14.18
C THR A 88 -1.85 -3.82 14.65
N ALA A 89 -2.31 -2.76 13.99
CA ALA A 89 -3.68 -2.33 14.18
C ALA A 89 -4.58 -3.41 13.58
N GLU A 90 -5.45 -3.96 14.42
CA GLU A 90 -6.45 -4.94 14.07
C GLU A 90 -7.24 -4.44 12.86
N GLY A 91 -7.15 -5.19 11.77
CA GLY A 91 -8.06 -4.99 10.66
C GLY A 91 -9.40 -5.56 11.08
N THR A 92 -10.39 -4.69 11.16
CA THR A 92 -11.83 -5.00 11.15
C THR A 92 -12.21 -6.01 10.08
#